data_AF-A0A7X3VDN4-F1
#
_entry.id   AF-A0A7X3VDN4-F1
#
_cell.length_a   1.000
_cell.length_b   1.000
_cell.length_c   1.000
_cell.angle_alpha   90.00
_cell.angle_beta   90.00
_cell.angle_gamma   90.00
#
_symmetry.space_group_name_H-M   'P 1'
#
loop_
_entity.id
_entity.type
_entity.pdbx_description
1 polymer ?
#
loop_
_entity_poly.entity_id
_entity_poly.type
_entity_poly.pdbx_seq_one_letter_code
_entity_poly.pdbx_strand_id
1 'polypeptide(L)'
;MDYILRHRTIFLTAVGLIALALVVSAIMSQTLMVEGQSQPTTAGPTHKAQVNFGSALGDTSLTTLLGKYDAKIVGAYMTNEGFFGVHGAATSTDPAAFISSARSETAGGFSNGAGDGTTTRARDFVGKHNSQKVAQDTELQQRARSLVDLHGRLDRARSNAQGTSPLIYAVVVTGSESKLRALGAERTVVEFEIAAIDSDVSWSQPSLQGGATGAGGAGGASPSLSASELHSRLSTLAQRDLTTD
;
A
#
# COMPACT_ATOMS: atom_id res chain seq x y z
N MET A 1 7.59 12.24 -54.65
CA MET A 1 6.11 12.24 -54.51
C MET A 1 5.64 10.89 -54.99
N ASP A 2 5.19 10.05 -54.05
CA ASP A 2 4.44 8.78 -54.21
C ASP A 2 4.88 7.81 -53.11
N TYR A 3 4.21 7.85 -51.96
CA TYR A 3 4.19 6.74 -50.97
C TYR A 3 3.05 6.89 -49.95
N ILE A 4 1.93 7.52 -50.34
CA ILE A 4 0.74 7.67 -49.49
C ILE A 4 -0.45 7.03 -50.18
N LEU A 5 -0.45 5.70 -50.34
CA LEU A 5 -1.60 4.90 -50.79
C LEU A 5 -1.30 3.40 -50.64
N ARG A 6 -1.26 2.93 -49.39
CA ARG A 6 -1.26 1.52 -48.92
C ARG A 6 -0.86 1.60 -47.44
N HIS A 7 -1.76 1.80 -46.48
CA HIS A 7 -2.44 0.69 -45.80
C HIS A 7 -3.66 1.23 -45.00
N ARG A 8 -4.68 1.72 -45.70
CA ARG A 8 -6.02 2.01 -45.14
C ARG A 8 -6.95 0.79 -45.30
N THR A 9 -6.49 -0.39 -44.91
CA THR A 9 -7.26 -1.63 -45.10
C THR A 9 -7.03 -2.64 -43.96
N ILE A 10 -6.91 -2.17 -42.72
CA ILE A 10 -7.00 -2.98 -41.50
C ILE A 10 -7.69 -2.15 -40.40
N PHE A 11 -8.87 -1.62 -40.69
CA PHE A 11 -9.67 -0.84 -39.73
C PHE A 11 -11.16 -0.99 -40.03
N LEU A 12 -11.63 -2.24 -40.22
CA LEU A 12 -13.05 -2.55 -40.46
C LEU A 12 -13.34 -4.05 -40.25
N THR A 13 -13.00 -4.59 -39.08
CA THR A 13 -13.43 -5.95 -38.63
C THR A 13 -13.30 -6.11 -37.11
N ALA A 14 -13.80 -5.15 -36.32
CA ALA A 14 -13.91 -5.32 -34.85
C ALA A 14 -15.00 -4.45 -34.21
N VAL A 15 -16.07 -4.11 -34.94
CA VAL A 15 -17.26 -3.41 -34.40
C VAL A 15 -18.54 -4.25 -34.58
N GLY A 16 -18.39 -5.52 -34.97
CA GLY A 16 -19.50 -6.44 -35.26
C GLY A 16 -19.62 -7.62 -34.29
N LEU A 17 -19.30 -7.45 -33.00
CA LEU A 17 -19.42 -8.50 -31.99
C LEU A 17 -19.79 -7.98 -30.58
N ILE A 18 -20.47 -6.83 -30.53
CA ILE A 18 -21.08 -6.26 -29.32
C ILE A 18 -22.48 -5.75 -29.67
N ALA A 19 -23.36 -6.66 -30.10
CA ALA A 19 -24.79 -6.35 -30.29
C ALA A 19 -25.69 -7.59 -30.21
N LEU A 20 -25.20 -8.73 -29.73
CA LEU A 20 -25.99 -9.97 -29.65
C LEU A 20 -25.66 -10.79 -28.39
N ALA A 21 -25.74 -10.15 -27.23
CA ALA A 21 -25.71 -10.81 -25.92
C ALA A 21 -26.64 -10.12 -24.90
N LEU A 22 -27.68 -9.40 -25.37
CA LEU A 22 -28.60 -8.64 -24.51
C LEU A 22 -30.09 -8.95 -24.74
N VAL A 23 -30.45 -10.04 -25.44
CA VAL A 23 -31.87 -10.34 -25.76
C VAL A 23 -32.30 -11.80 -25.48
N VAL A 24 -31.59 -12.57 -24.63
CA VAL A 24 -32.02 -13.95 -24.28
C VAL A 24 -31.95 -14.27 -22.78
N SER A 25 -32.17 -13.28 -21.90
CA SER A 25 -32.45 -13.56 -20.47
C SER A 25 -33.64 -12.78 -19.92
N ALA A 26 -34.57 -12.41 -20.80
CA ALA A 26 -35.93 -12.05 -20.42
C ALA A 26 -36.83 -13.16 -20.97
N ILE A 27 -37.67 -13.75 -20.10
CA ILE A 27 -38.61 -14.85 -20.37
C ILE A 27 -38.00 -16.25 -20.15
N MET A 28 -37.91 -16.67 -18.88
CA MET A 28 -38.46 -17.93 -18.36
C MET A 28 -37.90 -18.21 -16.96
N SER A 29 -38.62 -17.74 -15.94
CA SER A 29 -38.67 -18.35 -14.59
C SER A 29 -39.77 -17.65 -13.79
N GLN A 30 -41.01 -17.91 -14.17
CA GLN A 30 -42.11 -17.88 -13.21
C GLN A 30 -42.44 -19.33 -12.85
N THR A 31 -42.82 -19.54 -11.59
CA THR A 31 -43.26 -20.80 -10.95
C THR A 31 -42.20 -21.48 -10.08
N LEU A 32 -42.04 -20.98 -8.85
CA LEU A 32 -42.33 -21.76 -7.64
C LEU A 32 -42.38 -20.80 -6.43
N MET A 33 -43.60 -20.38 -6.12
CA MET A 33 -43.98 -19.88 -4.80
C MET A 33 -43.84 -21.06 -3.82
N VAL A 34 -42.85 -21.00 -2.94
CA VAL A 34 -42.92 -21.66 -1.64
C VAL A 34 -42.70 -20.58 -0.61
N GLU A 35 -43.78 -20.19 0.04
CA GLU A 35 -43.81 -19.34 1.23
C GLU A 35 -42.99 -20.00 2.34
N GLY A 36 -41.74 -19.60 2.43
CA GLY A 36 -41.02 -19.50 3.69
C GLY A 36 -40.68 -18.02 3.86
N GLN A 37 -41.61 -17.22 4.40
CA GLN A 37 -41.31 -15.85 4.84
C GLN A 37 -40.30 -15.92 5.99
N SER A 38 -39.04 -16.07 5.64
CA SER A 38 -37.93 -15.64 6.47
C SER A 38 -38.04 -14.12 6.47
N GLN A 39 -38.47 -13.54 7.59
CA GLN A 39 -38.43 -12.08 7.77
C GLN A 39 -37.05 -11.60 7.30
N PRO A 40 -36.96 -10.53 6.48
CA PRO A 40 -35.67 -9.90 6.24
C PRO A 40 -35.15 -9.52 7.62
N THR A 41 -34.13 -10.23 8.09
CA THR A 41 -33.37 -9.80 9.26
C THR A 41 -32.82 -8.44 8.86
N THR A 42 -33.43 -7.38 9.36
CA THR A 42 -32.96 -6.02 9.17
C THR A 42 -31.52 -6.03 9.68
N ALA A 43 -30.56 -6.10 8.77
CA ALA A 43 -29.16 -5.97 9.13
C ALA A 43 -29.09 -4.66 9.90
N GLY A 44 -28.71 -4.74 11.18
CA GLY A 44 -28.63 -3.57 12.04
C GLY A 44 -27.75 -2.50 11.37
N PRO A 45 -27.89 -1.23 11.75
CA PRO A 45 -27.15 -0.13 11.12
C PRO A 45 -25.66 -0.46 11.04
N THR A 46 -25.09 -0.35 9.84
CA THR A 46 -23.66 -0.54 9.61
C THR A 46 -22.91 0.61 10.24
N HIS A 47 -21.90 0.28 11.03
CA HIS A 47 -21.02 1.24 11.66
C HIS A 47 -19.64 1.18 11.00
N LYS A 48 -18.90 2.27 11.17
CA LYS A 48 -17.50 2.41 10.76
C LYS A 48 -16.68 2.56 12.04
N ALA A 49 -15.54 1.88 12.12
CA ALA A 49 -14.63 2.01 13.25
C ALA A 49 -13.18 2.18 12.80
N GLN A 50 -12.43 2.97 13.54
CA GLN A 50 -10.98 2.99 13.51
C GLN A 50 -10.45 2.13 14.65
N VAL A 51 -9.53 1.23 14.32
CA VAL A 51 -8.93 0.27 15.25
C VAL A 51 -7.42 0.44 15.19
N ASN A 52 -6.82 0.88 16.28
CA ASN A 52 -5.37 1.11 16.39
C ASN A 52 -4.74 -0.02 17.20
N PHE A 53 -3.64 -0.57 16.71
CA PHE A 53 -2.95 -1.68 17.34
C PHE A 53 -1.70 -1.21 18.09
N GLY A 54 -1.37 -1.89 19.20
CA GLY A 54 -0.16 -1.56 19.97
C GLY A 54 1.15 -1.88 19.23
N SER A 55 1.08 -2.67 18.16
CA SER A 55 2.21 -2.94 17.26
C SER A 55 1.67 -3.29 15.87
N ALA A 56 2.50 -3.16 14.84
CA ALA A 56 2.13 -3.56 13.49
C ALA A 56 1.80 -5.05 13.45
N LEU A 57 0.68 -5.40 12.82
CA LEU A 57 0.22 -6.78 12.64
C LEU A 57 0.67 -7.34 11.28
N GLY A 58 0.94 -8.64 11.26
CA GLY A 58 1.11 -9.41 10.03
C GLY A 58 -0.23 -9.77 9.40
N ASP A 59 -0.21 -10.08 8.11
CA ASP A 59 -1.41 -10.26 7.29
C ASP A 59 -2.34 -11.34 7.82
N THR A 60 -1.79 -12.51 8.19
CA THR A 60 -2.57 -13.63 8.73
C THR A 60 -3.23 -13.28 10.06
N SER A 61 -2.51 -12.58 10.94
CA SER A 61 -3.06 -12.16 12.23
C SER A 61 -4.19 -11.16 12.05
N LEU A 62 -4.02 -10.19 11.14
CA LEU A 62 -5.04 -9.18 10.85
C LEU A 62 -6.28 -9.80 10.19
N THR A 63 -6.10 -10.63 9.16
CA THR A 63 -7.22 -11.31 8.46
C THR A 63 -8.00 -12.22 9.43
N THR A 64 -7.31 -12.97 10.28
CA THR A 64 -7.95 -13.82 11.31
C THR A 64 -8.73 -12.99 12.31
N LEU A 65 -8.14 -11.89 12.80
CA LEU A 65 -8.78 -10.97 13.74
C LEU A 65 -10.06 -10.36 13.14
N LEU A 66 -9.98 -9.83 11.93
CA LEU A 66 -11.14 -9.22 11.25
C LEU A 66 -12.22 -10.26 10.91
N GLY A 67 -11.82 -11.45 10.47
CA GLY A 67 -12.74 -12.55 10.17
C GLY A 67 -13.52 -13.03 11.39
N LYS A 68 -12.88 -13.13 12.57
CA LYS A 68 -13.53 -13.49 13.85
C LYS A 68 -14.71 -12.59 14.17
N TYR A 69 -14.64 -11.31 13.81
CA TYR A 69 -15.67 -10.31 14.06
C TYR A 69 -16.47 -9.93 12.82
N ASP A 70 -16.30 -10.64 11.70
CA ASP A 70 -16.97 -10.33 10.43
C ASP A 70 -16.82 -8.84 10.05
N ALA A 71 -15.67 -8.26 10.41
CA ALA A 71 -15.33 -6.88 10.14
C ALA A 71 -14.73 -6.80 8.74
N LYS A 72 -15.21 -5.85 7.95
CA LYS A 72 -14.70 -5.62 6.60
C LYS A 72 -13.77 -4.44 6.60
N ILE A 73 -12.67 -4.53 5.87
CA ILE A 73 -11.69 -3.46 5.81
C ILE A 73 -12.04 -2.47 4.69
N VAL A 74 -11.89 -1.18 4.98
CA VAL A 74 -12.03 -0.08 4.02
C VAL A 74 -10.81 0.84 4.02
N GLY A 75 -9.92 0.71 5.01
CA GLY A 75 -8.65 1.41 5.02
C GLY A 75 -7.63 0.75 5.94
N ALA A 76 -6.34 1.00 5.68
CA ALA A 76 -5.24 0.58 6.54
C ALA A 76 -4.16 1.66 6.61
N TYR A 77 -3.60 1.81 7.79
CA TYR A 77 -2.42 2.61 8.04
C TYR A 77 -1.21 1.69 8.16
N MET A 78 -0.20 1.96 7.34
CA MET A 78 0.98 1.13 7.22
C MET A 78 2.24 1.89 7.61
N THR A 79 3.17 1.22 8.27
CA THR A 79 4.50 1.75 8.61
C THR A 79 5.58 0.77 8.23
N ASN A 80 6.71 1.26 7.73
CA ASN A 80 7.83 0.44 7.29
C ASN A 80 9.11 1.27 7.21
N GLU A 81 10.21 0.87 7.85
CA GLU A 81 11.51 1.57 7.80
C GLU A 81 11.42 3.10 8.07
N GLY A 82 10.48 3.53 8.92
CA GLY A 82 10.22 4.94 9.23
C GLY A 82 9.40 5.71 8.18
N PHE A 83 8.87 5.04 7.17
CA PHE A 83 7.86 5.57 6.25
C PHE A 83 6.45 5.25 6.76
N PHE A 84 5.50 6.09 6.40
CA PHE A 84 4.08 5.97 6.77
C PHE A 84 3.21 6.17 5.55
N GLY A 85 2.13 5.41 5.46
CA GLY A 85 1.18 5.48 4.35
C GLY A 85 -0.22 5.08 4.78
N VAL A 86 -1.21 5.51 4.01
CA VAL A 86 -2.61 5.16 4.19
C VAL A 86 -3.12 4.59 2.88
N HIS A 87 -3.79 3.45 2.97
CA HIS A 87 -4.48 2.81 1.85
C HIS A 87 -5.97 2.82 2.15
N GLY A 88 -6.78 3.12 1.14
CA GLY A 88 -8.23 3.16 1.24
C GLY A 88 -8.87 2.42 0.09
N ALA A 89 -10.03 1.82 0.34
CA ALA A 89 -10.89 1.25 -0.68
C ALA A 89 -12.22 2.01 -0.69
N ALA A 90 -12.72 2.32 -1.88
CA ALA A 90 -14.02 3.00 -2.05
C ALA A 90 -15.19 2.14 -1.51
N THR A 91 -15.00 0.82 -1.46
CA THR A 91 -15.99 -0.12 -0.92
C THR A 91 -15.34 -1.08 0.06
N SER A 92 -16.19 -1.64 0.93
CA SER A 92 -15.86 -2.75 1.82
C SER A 92 -15.35 -3.95 1.02
N THR A 93 -14.17 -4.46 1.37
CA THR A 93 -13.50 -5.54 0.63
C THR A 93 -13.15 -6.71 1.54
N ASP A 94 -12.88 -7.86 0.91
CA ASP A 94 -12.27 -8.99 1.60
C ASP A 94 -10.91 -8.56 2.20
N PRO A 95 -10.65 -8.83 3.51
CA PRO A 95 -9.42 -8.41 4.15
C PRO A 95 -8.13 -8.88 3.47
N ALA A 96 -8.08 -10.12 2.97
CA ALA A 96 -6.87 -10.64 2.35
C ALA A 96 -6.60 -9.94 1.00
N ALA A 97 -7.65 -9.75 0.19
CA ALA A 97 -7.55 -9.02 -1.07
C ALA A 97 -7.10 -7.55 -0.86
N PHE A 98 -7.68 -6.86 0.12
CA PHE A 98 -7.29 -5.49 0.47
C PHE A 98 -5.82 -5.40 0.87
N ILE A 99 -5.37 -6.26 1.79
CA ILE A 99 -4.00 -6.24 2.30
C ILE A 99 -3.00 -6.52 1.16
N SER A 100 -3.32 -7.48 0.29
CA SER A 100 -2.50 -7.77 -0.90
C SER A 100 -2.39 -6.56 -1.83
N SER A 101 -3.49 -5.84 -2.08
CA SER A 101 -3.46 -4.61 -2.89
C SER A 101 -2.61 -3.52 -2.24
N ALA A 102 -2.85 -3.24 -0.96
CA ALA A 102 -2.11 -2.23 -0.20
C ALA A 102 -0.60 -2.51 -0.17
N ARG A 103 -0.20 -3.79 -0.02
CA ARG A 103 1.20 -4.21 -0.14
C ARG A 103 1.78 -3.98 -1.52
N SER A 104 1.05 -4.34 -2.57
CA SER A 104 1.49 -4.13 -3.95
C SER A 104 1.68 -2.64 -4.25
N GLU A 105 0.74 -1.80 -3.84
CA GLU A 105 0.82 -0.34 -3.96
C GLU A 105 2.02 0.22 -3.18
N THR A 106 2.22 -0.23 -1.93
CA THR A 106 3.36 0.17 -1.10
C THR A 106 4.69 -0.20 -1.77
N ALA A 107 4.82 -1.44 -2.25
CA ALA A 107 6.03 -1.92 -2.93
C ALA A 107 6.29 -1.17 -4.24
N GLY A 108 5.23 -0.87 -5.00
CA GLY A 108 5.29 -0.08 -6.23
C GLY A 108 5.71 1.37 -5.95
N GLY A 109 5.16 2.00 -4.91
CA GLY A 109 5.52 3.35 -4.51
C GLY A 109 6.99 3.51 -4.10
N PHE A 110 7.56 2.52 -3.42
CA PHE A 110 8.99 2.50 -3.09
C PHE A 110 9.89 2.25 -4.31
N SER A 111 9.40 1.54 -5.33
CA SER A 111 10.17 1.30 -6.56
C SER A 111 10.14 2.54 -7.47
N ASN A 112 8.96 2.91 -7.97
CA ASN A 112 8.81 3.87 -9.07
C ASN A 112 8.76 5.33 -8.62
N GLY A 113 8.43 5.59 -7.35
CA GLY A 113 8.34 6.95 -6.81
C GLY A 113 9.63 7.33 -6.09
N ALA A 114 9.78 6.78 -4.89
CA ALA A 114 10.89 7.14 -4.01
C ALA A 114 12.24 6.56 -4.47
N GLY A 115 12.23 5.36 -5.06
CA GLY A 115 13.41 4.70 -5.63
C GLY A 115 14.00 5.51 -6.77
N ASP A 116 13.23 5.74 -7.84
CA ASP A 116 13.64 6.52 -9.01
C ASP A 116 14.10 7.95 -8.66
N GLY A 117 13.38 8.60 -7.73
CA GLY A 117 13.76 9.92 -7.21
C GLY A 117 15.12 9.89 -6.50
N THR A 118 15.42 8.83 -5.75
CA THR A 118 16.72 8.65 -5.08
C THR A 118 17.83 8.33 -6.07
N THR A 119 17.55 7.50 -7.08
CA THR A 119 18.50 7.21 -8.17
C THR A 119 18.85 8.46 -8.97
N THR A 120 17.86 9.29 -9.30
CA THR A 120 18.07 10.58 -9.98
C THR A 120 18.96 11.51 -9.16
N ARG A 121 18.70 11.63 -7.84
CA ARG A 121 19.55 12.43 -6.94
C ARG A 121 20.97 11.88 -6.84
N ALA A 122 21.14 10.56 -6.82
CA ALA A 122 22.46 9.94 -6.84
C ALA A 122 23.21 10.26 -8.14
N ARG A 123 22.54 10.20 -9.29
CA ARG A 123 23.08 10.58 -10.60
C ARG A 123 23.54 12.03 -10.64
N ASP A 124 22.67 12.94 -10.21
CA ASP A 124 22.99 14.36 -10.09
C ASP A 124 24.20 14.61 -9.19
N PHE A 125 24.26 13.91 -8.06
CA PHE A 125 25.35 14.03 -7.10
C PHE A 125 26.68 13.59 -7.73
N VAL A 126 26.75 12.40 -8.34
CA VAL A 126 28.00 11.90 -8.94
C VAL A 126 28.40 12.70 -10.19
N GLY A 127 27.44 13.24 -10.94
CA GLY A 127 27.71 14.11 -12.09
C GLY A 127 28.29 15.47 -11.70
N LYS A 128 27.93 16.01 -10.53
CA LYS A 128 28.39 17.32 -10.02
C LYS A 128 29.64 17.23 -9.14
N HIS A 129 29.93 16.06 -8.56
CA HIS A 129 30.97 15.87 -7.56
C HIS A 129 31.79 14.61 -7.81
N ASN A 130 33.09 14.79 -8.09
CA ASN A 130 34.03 13.66 -8.16
C ASN A 130 34.40 13.16 -6.75
N SER A 131 34.99 11.96 -6.69
CA SER A 131 35.33 11.28 -5.43
C SER A 131 36.30 12.08 -4.54
N GLN A 132 37.26 12.80 -5.14
CA GLN A 132 38.22 13.64 -4.41
C GLN A 132 37.52 14.81 -3.71
N LYS A 133 36.62 15.51 -4.42
CA LYS A 133 35.83 16.62 -3.87
C LYS A 133 34.94 16.15 -2.72
N VAL A 134 34.31 14.97 -2.85
CA VAL A 134 33.53 14.36 -1.77
C VAL A 134 34.42 14.02 -0.58
N ALA A 135 35.62 13.47 -0.78
CA ALA A 135 36.53 13.13 0.32
C ALA A 135 37.03 14.35 1.11
N GLN A 136 37.11 15.52 0.49
CA GLN A 136 37.61 16.75 1.10
C GLN A 136 36.52 17.60 1.77
N ASP A 137 35.24 17.31 1.52
CA ASP A 137 34.11 18.13 1.99
C ASP A 137 33.16 17.31 2.87
N THR A 138 33.11 17.66 4.16
CA THR A 138 32.27 16.98 5.16
C THR A 138 30.78 17.04 4.83
N GLU A 139 30.28 18.14 4.29
CA GLU A 139 28.86 18.25 3.91
C GLU A 139 28.53 17.31 2.75
N LEU A 140 29.42 17.22 1.75
CA LEU A 140 29.23 16.30 0.65
C LEU A 140 29.27 14.84 1.11
N GLN A 141 30.13 14.48 2.06
CA GLN A 141 30.12 13.15 2.66
C GLN A 141 28.82 12.85 3.39
N GLN A 142 28.30 13.81 4.17
CA GLN A 142 27.03 13.64 4.86
C GLN A 142 25.87 13.46 3.88
N ARG A 143 25.80 14.29 2.82
CA ARG A 143 24.79 14.15 1.76
C ARG A 143 24.90 12.80 1.06
N ALA A 144 26.12 12.34 0.76
CA ALA A 144 26.36 11.04 0.15
C ALA A 144 25.88 9.89 1.05
N ARG A 145 26.21 9.94 2.35
CA ARG A 145 25.74 8.96 3.34
C ARG A 145 24.22 8.92 3.41
N SER A 146 23.57 10.07 3.49
CA SER A 146 22.10 10.17 3.54
C SER A 146 21.44 9.57 2.31
N LEU A 147 22.01 9.76 1.11
CA LEU A 147 21.48 9.15 -0.12
C LEU A 147 21.63 7.62 -0.13
N VAL A 148 22.79 7.11 0.29
CA VAL A 148 23.02 5.65 0.40
C VAL A 148 22.12 5.03 1.46
N ASP A 149 21.97 5.67 2.62
CA ASP A 149 21.09 5.20 3.70
C ASP A 149 19.61 5.20 3.26
N LEU A 150 19.16 6.29 2.64
CA LEU A 150 17.80 6.40 2.11
C LEU A 150 17.53 5.29 1.09
N HIS A 151 18.44 5.06 0.15
CA HIS A 151 18.28 3.98 -0.83
C HIS A 151 18.18 2.60 -0.14
N GLY A 152 19.04 2.32 0.83
CA GLY A 152 18.99 1.07 1.58
C GLY A 152 17.68 0.89 2.36
N ARG A 153 17.15 1.96 2.95
CA ARG A 153 15.84 1.97 3.62
C ARG A 153 14.70 1.72 2.64
N LEU A 154 14.74 2.32 1.44
CA LEU A 154 13.73 2.09 0.41
C LEU A 154 13.74 0.65 -0.11
N ASP A 155 14.93 0.07 -0.34
CA ASP A 155 15.05 -1.32 -0.77
C ASP A 155 14.53 -2.30 0.30
N ARG A 156 14.85 -2.07 1.58
CA ARG A 156 14.28 -2.86 2.69
C ARG A 156 12.77 -2.67 2.82
N ALA A 157 12.30 -1.44 2.71
CA ALA A 157 10.88 -1.14 2.79
C ALA A 157 10.11 -1.85 1.66
N ARG A 158 10.64 -1.82 0.43
CA ARG A 158 10.10 -2.59 -0.69
C ARG A 158 10.07 -4.09 -0.40
N SER A 159 11.19 -4.65 0.07
CA SER A 159 11.27 -6.09 0.41
C SER A 159 10.26 -6.48 1.49
N ASN A 160 10.11 -5.66 2.53
CA ASN A 160 9.13 -5.87 3.60
C ASN A 160 7.69 -5.78 3.11
N ALA A 161 7.40 -4.89 2.14
CA ALA A 161 6.09 -4.76 1.52
C ALA A 161 5.75 -5.97 0.64
N GLN A 162 6.73 -6.50 -0.10
CA GLN A 162 6.58 -7.71 -0.91
C GLN A 162 6.51 -9.00 -0.09
N GLY A 163 7.12 -9.00 1.10
CA GLY A 163 7.11 -10.14 2.03
C GLY A 163 5.91 -10.12 2.97
N THR A 164 6.04 -10.83 4.09
CA THR A 164 5.01 -10.98 5.13
C THR A 164 5.32 -10.18 6.40
N SER A 165 6.24 -9.19 6.32
CA SER A 165 6.64 -8.37 7.46
C SER A 165 5.41 -7.65 8.06
N PRO A 166 5.27 -7.52 9.38
CA PRO A 166 4.14 -6.81 9.98
C PRO A 166 4.19 -5.31 9.65
N LEU A 167 3.22 -4.81 8.87
CA LEU A 167 3.23 -3.41 8.41
C LEU A 167 2.02 -2.60 8.89
N ILE A 168 0.90 -3.25 9.21
CA ILE A 168 -0.38 -2.56 9.44
C ILE A 168 -0.54 -2.28 10.92
N TYR A 169 -0.54 -1.00 11.30
CA TYR A 169 -0.62 -0.58 12.71
C TYR A 169 -1.98 0.00 13.09
N ALA A 170 -2.83 0.31 12.10
CA ALA A 170 -4.23 0.63 12.33
C ALA A 170 -5.06 0.28 11.10
N VAL A 171 -6.35 0.04 11.30
CA VAL A 171 -7.30 -0.22 10.22
C VAL A 171 -8.57 0.58 10.42
N VAL A 172 -9.21 0.85 9.30
CA VAL A 172 -10.58 1.33 9.25
C VAL A 172 -11.46 0.19 8.75
N VAL A 173 -12.49 -0.13 9.53
CA VAL A 173 -13.37 -1.26 9.28
C VAL A 173 -14.85 -0.87 9.30
N THR A 174 -15.68 -1.67 8.67
CA THR A 174 -17.14 -1.59 8.74
C THR A 174 -17.74 -2.91 9.20
N GLY A 175 -18.90 -2.85 9.83
CA GLY A 175 -19.60 -4.02 10.36
C GLY A 175 -20.74 -3.65 11.29
N SER A 176 -21.32 -4.65 11.96
CA SER A 176 -22.33 -4.42 12.99
C SER A 176 -21.69 -3.85 14.26
N GLU A 177 -22.35 -2.88 14.90
CA GLU A 177 -21.82 -2.18 16.08
C GLU A 177 -21.34 -3.14 17.17
N SER A 178 -22.14 -4.16 17.50
CA SER A 178 -21.82 -5.16 18.53
C SER A 178 -20.52 -5.91 18.24
N LYS A 179 -20.28 -6.30 16.99
CA LYS A 179 -19.06 -7.01 16.57
C LYS A 179 -17.86 -6.08 16.55
N LEU A 180 -18.04 -4.83 16.11
CA LEU A 180 -16.98 -3.82 16.12
C LEU A 180 -16.57 -3.46 17.55
N ARG A 181 -17.51 -3.31 18.48
CA ARG A 181 -17.19 -3.10 19.90
C ARG A 181 -16.45 -4.30 20.51
N ALA A 182 -16.82 -5.52 20.13
CA ALA A 182 -16.11 -6.72 20.56
C ALA A 182 -14.68 -6.76 20.00
N LEU A 183 -14.48 -6.37 18.74
CA LEU A 183 -13.15 -6.17 18.14
C LEU A 183 -12.35 -5.10 18.91
N GLY A 184 -12.98 -3.97 19.27
CA GLY A 184 -12.34 -2.90 20.05
C GLY A 184 -11.88 -3.31 21.45
N ALA A 185 -12.40 -4.41 22.00
CA ALA A 185 -12.01 -4.96 23.29
C ALA A 185 -10.88 -6.00 23.21
N GLU A 186 -10.37 -6.29 22.01
CA GLU A 186 -9.26 -7.23 21.83
C GLU A 186 -7.96 -6.70 22.43
N ARG A 187 -7.17 -7.60 23.04
CA ARG A 187 -5.95 -7.22 23.76
C ARG A 187 -4.92 -6.49 22.89
N THR A 188 -4.90 -6.76 21.59
CA THR A 188 -3.98 -6.12 20.63
C THR A 188 -4.40 -4.69 20.27
N VAL A 189 -5.65 -4.32 20.53
CA VAL A 189 -6.20 -3.00 20.27
C VAL A 189 -5.87 -2.08 21.44
N VAL A 190 -5.29 -0.92 21.13
CA VAL A 190 -4.89 0.08 22.12
C VAL A 190 -5.77 1.32 22.09
N GLU A 191 -6.40 1.59 20.95
CA GLU A 191 -7.32 2.70 20.76
C GLU A 191 -8.38 2.31 19.73
N PHE A 192 -9.62 2.70 20.00
CA PHE A 192 -10.79 2.29 19.26
C PHE A 192 -11.81 3.43 19.23
N GLU A 193 -12.21 3.81 18.02
CA GLU A 193 -13.27 4.80 17.80
C GLU A 193 -14.31 4.22 16.85
N ILE A 194 -15.60 4.44 17.14
CA ILE A 194 -16.72 3.94 16.34
C ILE A 194 -17.73 5.04 16.08
N ALA A 195 -18.27 5.07 14.86
CA ALA A 195 -19.30 5.99 14.44
C ALA A 195 -20.27 5.33 13.46
N ALA A 196 -21.45 5.93 13.27
CA ALA A 196 -22.38 5.51 12.23
C ALA A 196 -21.76 5.77 10.85
N ILE A 197 -22.02 4.90 9.86
CA ILE A 197 -21.36 5.03 8.54
C ILE A 197 -21.69 6.34 7.81
N ASP A 198 -22.87 6.90 8.06
CA ASP A 198 -23.36 8.16 7.46
C ASP A 198 -22.96 9.41 8.26
N SER A 199 -22.13 9.26 9.30
CA SER A 199 -21.64 10.40 10.07
C SER A 199 -20.40 10.99 9.40
N ASP A 200 -20.31 12.33 9.33
CA ASP A 200 -19.15 13.09 8.87
C ASP A 200 -18.00 13.03 9.89
N VAL A 201 -17.53 11.82 10.18
CA VAL A 201 -16.43 11.59 11.12
C VAL A 201 -15.12 11.54 10.35
N SER A 202 -14.30 12.57 10.59
CA SER A 202 -12.88 12.58 10.21
C SER A 202 -12.07 12.07 11.40
N TRP A 203 -11.41 10.92 11.24
CA TRP A 203 -10.52 10.42 12.27
C TRP A 203 -9.11 10.99 12.11
N SER A 204 -8.51 11.29 13.25
CA SER A 204 -7.11 11.69 13.30
C SER A 204 -6.21 10.51 12.87
N GLN A 205 -5.08 10.84 12.23
CA GLN A 205 -4.09 9.82 11.91
C GLN A 205 -3.61 9.17 13.22
N PRO A 206 -3.69 7.84 13.34
CA PRO A 206 -3.35 7.17 14.58
C PRO A 206 -1.90 7.44 14.97
N SER A 207 -1.71 7.83 16.24
CA SER A 207 -0.39 8.02 16.82
C SER A 207 0.23 6.66 17.16
N LEU A 208 1.48 6.43 16.75
CA LEU A 208 2.23 5.25 17.18
C LEU A 208 2.68 5.44 18.63
N GLN A 209 1.78 5.20 19.60
CA GLN A 209 2.18 5.15 21.01
C GLN A 209 2.85 3.81 21.31
N GLY A 210 4.18 3.84 21.40
CA GLY A 210 4.99 2.77 21.99
C GLY A 210 5.25 1.56 21.08
N GLY A 211 6.42 1.52 20.44
CA GLY A 211 7.06 0.25 20.07
C GLY A 211 6.78 -0.33 18.68
N ALA A 212 5.96 0.29 17.82
CA ALA A 212 5.90 -0.09 16.40
C ALA A 212 7.20 0.22 15.62
N THR A 213 8.20 0.81 16.29
CA THR A 213 9.60 0.83 15.84
C THR A 213 10.24 -0.56 15.80
N GLY A 214 9.57 -1.62 16.28
CA GLY A 214 10.02 -3.01 16.17
C GLY A 214 9.95 -3.62 14.76
N ALA A 215 9.18 -3.05 13.83
CA ALA A 215 9.08 -3.55 12.44
C ALA A 215 10.10 -2.92 11.46
N GLY A 216 11.07 -2.17 11.96
CA GLY A 216 12.08 -1.49 11.16
C GLY A 216 12.38 -0.12 11.74
N GLY A 217 12.96 -0.12 12.95
CA GLY A 217 13.40 1.11 13.58
C GLY A 217 14.28 1.90 12.61
N ALA A 218 14.15 3.23 12.64
CA ALA A 218 14.97 4.17 11.86
C ALA A 218 16.48 4.12 12.22
N GLY A 219 16.95 3.03 12.83
CA GLY A 219 18.28 2.83 13.41
C GLY A 219 19.08 1.74 12.72
N GLY A 220 18.90 1.52 11.41
CA GLY A 220 19.99 0.95 10.63
C GLY A 220 21.18 1.88 10.81
N ALA A 221 22.22 1.44 11.50
CA ALA A 221 23.42 2.25 11.70
C ALA A 221 23.86 2.78 10.34
N SER A 222 23.87 4.11 10.16
CA SER A 222 24.38 4.73 8.93
C SER A 222 25.74 4.09 8.65
N PRO A 223 25.92 3.45 7.49
CA PRO A 223 27.08 2.61 7.29
C PRO A 223 28.34 3.49 7.40
N SER A 224 29.33 3.04 8.18
CA SER A 224 30.60 3.74 8.39
C SER A 224 31.48 3.59 7.15
N LEU A 225 31.00 4.08 6.01
CA LEU A 225 31.68 3.98 4.72
C LEU A 225 32.71 5.10 4.60
N SER A 226 33.83 4.78 3.98
CA SER A 226 34.79 5.77 3.50
C SER A 226 34.21 6.61 2.35
N ALA A 227 34.81 7.75 2.06
CA ALA A 227 34.36 8.63 0.97
C ALA A 227 34.39 7.96 -0.41
N SER A 228 35.39 7.10 -0.66
CA SER A 228 35.48 6.32 -1.90
C SER A 228 34.38 5.27 -2.01
N GLU A 229 34.07 4.56 -0.92
CA GLU A 229 32.95 3.60 -0.90
C GLU A 229 31.60 4.29 -1.08
N LEU A 230 31.40 5.46 -0.47
CA LEU A 230 30.19 6.27 -0.67
C LEU A 230 30.02 6.66 -2.13
N HIS A 231 31.07 7.19 -2.75
CA HIS A 231 31.05 7.59 -4.15
C HIS A 231 30.80 6.38 -5.07
N SER A 232 31.50 5.26 -4.84
CA SER A 232 31.32 4.02 -5.60
C SER A 232 29.90 3.46 -5.51
N ARG A 233 29.29 3.47 -4.32
CA ARG A 233 27.89 3.04 -4.14
C ARG A 233 26.95 3.96 -4.89
N LEU A 234 27.11 5.28 -4.75
CA LEU A 234 26.28 6.24 -5.48
C LEU A 234 26.44 6.14 -7.00
N SER A 235 27.64 5.86 -7.51
CA SER A 235 27.85 5.61 -8.93
C SER A 235 27.11 4.37 -9.41
N THR A 236 27.13 3.29 -8.63
CA THR A 236 26.37 2.06 -8.93
C THR A 236 24.86 2.36 -8.95
N LEU A 237 24.38 3.11 -7.95
CA LEU A 237 22.97 3.52 -7.89
C LEU A 237 22.58 4.37 -9.10
N ALA A 238 23.39 5.38 -9.45
CA ALA A 238 23.14 6.28 -10.58
C ALA A 238 23.00 5.57 -11.94
N GLN A 239 23.61 4.38 -12.09
CA GLN A 239 23.61 3.57 -13.30
C GLN A 239 22.42 2.61 -13.39
N ARG A 240 21.69 2.36 -12.29
CA ARG A 240 20.65 1.32 -12.20
C ARG A 240 19.48 1.53 -13.17
N ASP A 241 19.15 2.77 -13.54
CA ASP A 241 18.07 3.08 -14.50
C ASP A 241 18.50 2.93 -15.97
N LEU A 242 19.81 2.85 -16.27
CA LEU A 242 20.29 2.76 -17.66
C LEU A 242 20.19 1.34 -18.23
N THR A 243 19.72 0.37 -17.44
CA THR A 243 19.70 -1.05 -17.78
C THR A 243 18.31 -1.69 -17.80
N THR A 244 17.25 -0.90 -17.63
CA THR A 244 15.86 -1.40 -17.49
C THR A 244 14.93 -1.06 -18.66
N ASP A 245 15.49 -0.65 -19.80
CA ASP A 245 14.76 -0.52 -21.09
C ASP A 245 14.79 -1.83 -21.91
#